data_AF-A0AAD4DF18-F1
#
_entry.id   AF-A0AAD4DF18-F1
#
_cell.length_a   1.000
_cell.length_b   1.000
_cell.length_c   1.000
_cell.angle_alpha   90.00
_cell.angle_beta   90.00
_cell.angle_gamma   90.00
#
_symmetry.space_group_name_H-M   'P 1'
#
loop_
_entity.id
_entity.type
_entity.pdbx_description
1 polymer ?
#
loop_
_entity_poly.entity_id
_entity_poly.type
_entity_poly.pdbx_seq_one_letter_code
_entity_poly.pdbx_strand_id
1 'polypeptide(L)'
;MPGTPIAAAGGNNSQPGVDTGAGYILHNWSTNYKTITVGPNDISFVADPFPSSPPANNNSQVMQVNYPKGSYAPKAGPVTGGTSFYAKPFGDDAPFEKMMISYDVAFPGGFDWVLGGKLPGIYGGQAHSCSGGNQSTGDNCLTMRLMWRQDGGGEVYAYIPVEDNSDFCKNPNVQCNDQFGKSIGRGLLYFPPGAWTRVDMVMQLNEPAGYNNGILDVYINGLKAISMNTIPYRKTGMVGFQGLMFSTFFGGNTPQYATPVDTSVFFRNVQLSVGEPARLYEGNGGSAAGGKIVGSRFVSETIVFSLFAVLLGMFFS
;
A
#
# COMPACT_ATOMS: atom_id res chain seq x y z
N MET A 1 -16.45 0.84 18.07
CA MET A 1 -16.42 -0.43 18.84
C MET A 1 -15.34 -0.31 19.91
N PRO A 2 -15.57 -0.86 21.11
CA PRO A 2 -14.84 -0.48 22.31
C PRO A 2 -13.41 -1.03 22.29
N GLY A 3 -12.49 -0.21 22.82
CA GLY A 3 -11.07 -0.48 22.86
C GLY A 3 -10.68 -1.55 23.87
N THR A 4 -9.77 -2.41 23.44
CA THR A 4 -8.91 -3.19 24.34
C THR A 4 -7.47 -2.88 23.92
N PRO A 5 -6.63 -2.32 24.82
CA PRO A 5 -5.22 -2.10 24.53
C PRO A 5 -4.50 -3.44 24.39
N ILE A 6 -3.65 -3.60 23.38
CA ILE A 6 -2.70 -4.72 23.33
C ILE A 6 -1.55 -4.32 24.24
N ALA A 7 -1.62 -4.70 25.52
CA ALA A 7 -0.54 -4.50 26.45
C ALA A 7 0.73 -5.22 25.96
N ALA A 8 1.83 -4.49 25.84
CA ALA A 8 3.16 -5.08 25.79
C ALA A 8 3.44 -5.72 27.17
N ALA A 9 3.53 -7.05 27.17
CA ALA A 9 4.07 -7.95 28.19
C ALA A 9 3.52 -7.86 29.63
N GLY A 10 2.88 -8.97 30.07
CA GLY A 10 2.79 -9.36 31.48
C GLY A 10 1.37 -9.64 31.98
N GLY A 11 0.82 -10.83 31.70
CA GLY A 11 -0.45 -11.25 32.30
C GLY A 11 -1.08 -12.47 31.63
N ASN A 12 -0.67 -13.65 32.07
CA ASN A 12 -1.28 -15.00 32.04
C ASN A 12 -2.60 -15.33 31.30
N ASN A 13 -2.90 -14.77 30.13
CA ASN A 13 -3.92 -15.28 29.20
C ASN A 13 -3.60 -14.83 27.75
N SER A 14 -2.53 -15.36 27.16
CA SER A 14 -2.24 -15.19 25.75
C SER A 14 -3.14 -16.09 24.90
N GLN A 15 -3.83 -15.51 23.90
CA GLN A 15 -4.40 -16.30 22.82
C GLN A 15 -3.25 -16.77 21.91
N PRO A 16 -3.10 -18.09 21.65
CA PRO A 16 -1.98 -18.58 20.86
C PRO A 16 -1.95 -17.93 19.48
N GLY A 17 -0.88 -17.19 19.16
CA GLY A 17 -0.63 -16.64 17.83
C GLY A 17 -0.88 -15.14 17.64
N VAL A 18 -1.28 -14.37 18.67
CA VAL A 18 -1.41 -12.89 18.60
C VAL A 18 -0.41 -12.12 19.46
N ASP A 19 0.48 -12.83 20.16
CA ASP A 19 1.45 -12.22 21.10
C ASP A 19 2.61 -11.45 20.43
N THR A 20 2.65 -11.45 19.09
CA THR A 20 3.66 -10.75 18.28
C THR A 20 2.97 -9.83 17.27
N GLY A 21 3.68 -8.80 16.80
CA GLY A 21 3.15 -7.91 15.76
C GLY A 21 2.76 -8.67 14.48
N ALA A 22 3.60 -9.61 14.03
CA ALA A 22 3.27 -10.49 12.90
C ALA A 22 2.03 -11.36 13.17
N GLY A 23 1.91 -11.92 14.37
CA GLY A 23 0.74 -12.70 14.79
C GLY A 23 -0.55 -11.89 14.70
N TYR A 24 -0.52 -10.65 15.19
CA TYR A 24 -1.65 -9.72 15.08
C TYR A 24 -2.04 -9.46 13.61
N ILE A 25 -1.07 -9.21 12.72
CA ILE A 25 -1.33 -8.99 11.29
C ILE A 25 -1.96 -10.23 10.65
N LEU A 26 -1.38 -11.42 10.87
CA LEU A 26 -1.88 -12.68 10.32
C LEU A 26 -3.31 -13.01 10.78
N HIS A 27 -3.66 -12.61 11.99
CA HIS A 27 -4.99 -12.80 12.55
C HIS A 27 -6.01 -11.79 12.01
N ASN A 28 -5.64 -10.52 11.85
CA ASN A 28 -6.61 -9.43 11.68
C ASN A 28 -6.66 -8.82 10.28
N TRP A 29 -5.66 -9.05 9.42
CA TRP A 29 -5.51 -8.31 8.15
C TRP A 29 -5.86 -9.14 6.91
N SER A 30 -6.45 -10.32 7.06
CA SER A 30 -6.80 -11.20 5.93
C SER A 30 -5.63 -11.42 4.97
N THR A 31 -4.46 -11.75 5.52
CA THR A 31 -3.25 -11.96 4.74
C THR A 31 -3.42 -13.12 3.75
N ASN A 32 -2.76 -13.02 2.59
CA ASN A 32 -2.83 -14.04 1.55
C ASN A 32 -2.27 -15.39 2.03
N TYR A 33 -1.36 -15.35 3.00
CA TYR A 33 -0.68 -16.50 3.56
C TYR A 33 -0.77 -16.50 5.09
N LYS A 34 -0.55 -17.67 5.68
CA LYS A 34 -0.55 -17.88 7.14
C LYS A 34 0.80 -17.53 7.79
N THR A 35 1.75 -17.01 7.03
CA THR A 35 3.07 -16.60 7.52
C THR A 35 3.50 -15.29 6.89
N ILE A 36 4.28 -14.49 7.63
CA ILE A 36 5.00 -13.32 7.11
C ILE A 36 6.44 -13.76 6.89
N THR A 37 6.86 -13.89 5.65
CA THR A 37 8.17 -14.44 5.29
C THR A 37 9.29 -13.40 5.32
N VAL A 38 8.96 -12.10 5.27
CA VAL A 38 9.92 -11.01 5.30
C VAL A 38 9.73 -10.21 6.58
N GLY A 39 10.74 -10.26 7.45
CA GLY A 39 10.79 -9.48 8.70
C GLY A 39 9.58 -9.66 9.63
N PRO A 40 9.15 -10.90 9.97
CA PRO A 40 8.06 -11.10 10.93
C PRO A 40 8.38 -10.54 12.33
N ASN A 41 9.66 -10.48 12.70
CA ASN A 41 10.12 -9.98 14.00
C ASN A 41 10.29 -8.46 14.03
N ASP A 42 10.17 -7.79 12.89
CA ASP A 42 10.35 -6.34 12.77
C ASP A 42 9.05 -5.57 13.02
N ILE A 43 7.93 -6.27 13.26
CA ILE A 43 6.60 -5.69 13.48
C ILE A 43 6.30 -5.64 14.98
N SER A 44 5.94 -4.47 15.48
CA SER A 44 5.44 -4.27 16.84
C SER A 44 4.33 -3.22 16.89
N PHE A 45 3.55 -3.22 17.96
CA PHE A 45 2.55 -2.18 18.23
C PHE A 45 2.96 -1.41 19.49
N VAL A 46 3.22 -0.12 19.32
CA VAL A 46 3.79 0.76 20.36
C VAL A 46 2.87 1.95 20.59
N ALA A 47 3.04 2.67 21.70
CA ALA A 47 2.37 3.95 21.90
C ALA A 47 2.79 4.96 20.81
N ASP A 48 1.85 5.79 20.36
CA ASP A 48 2.12 6.80 19.33
C ASP A 48 3.27 7.75 19.77
N PRO A 49 4.42 7.76 19.05
CA PRO A 49 5.56 8.60 19.40
C PRO A 49 5.44 10.06 18.90
N PHE A 50 4.40 10.39 18.11
CA PHE A 50 4.15 11.75 17.60
C PHE A 50 2.73 12.24 17.95
N PRO A 51 2.36 12.36 19.23
CA PRO A 51 1.02 12.79 19.61
C PRO A 51 0.73 14.24 19.23
N SER A 52 -0.48 14.50 18.73
CA SER A 52 -0.91 15.81 18.25
C SER A 52 -1.17 16.85 19.36
N SER A 53 -1.29 16.45 20.64
CA SER A 53 -1.42 17.37 21.78
C SER A 53 -1.05 16.69 23.12
N PRO A 54 -0.23 17.30 24.00
CA PRO A 54 -0.02 16.84 25.37
C PRO A 54 -1.12 17.30 26.35
N PRO A 55 -1.40 16.56 27.45
CA PRO A 55 -0.90 15.23 27.75
C PRO A 55 -1.68 14.25 26.87
N ALA A 56 -0.93 13.52 26.08
CA ALA A 56 -1.49 12.58 25.15
C ALA A 56 -1.91 11.36 25.99
N ASN A 57 -3.20 11.28 26.34
CA ASN A 57 -3.79 10.13 27.04
C ASN A 57 -3.78 8.94 26.06
N ASN A 58 -2.58 8.41 25.82
CA ASN A 58 -2.22 7.63 24.63
C ASN A 58 -2.44 6.14 24.85
N ASN A 59 -3.71 5.73 24.82
CA ASN A 59 -4.04 4.34 24.55
C ASN A 59 -4.06 4.01 23.03
N SER A 60 -3.77 4.99 22.16
CA SER A 60 -3.66 4.74 20.72
C SER A 60 -2.32 4.08 20.39
N GLN A 61 -2.39 2.80 20.06
CA GLN A 61 -1.23 2.07 19.54
C GLN A 61 -1.08 2.28 18.03
N VAL A 62 0.17 2.36 17.59
CA VAL A 62 0.54 2.45 16.19
C VAL A 62 1.47 1.30 15.83
N MET A 63 1.47 0.90 14.56
CA MET A 63 2.38 -0.14 14.10
C MET A 63 3.77 0.46 13.88
N GLN A 64 4.78 -0.08 14.55
CA GLN A 64 6.18 0.22 14.32
C GLN A 64 6.80 -0.91 13.50
N VAL A 65 7.51 -0.53 12.44
CA VAL A 65 8.34 -1.45 11.65
C VAL A 65 9.82 -1.08 11.83
N ASN A 66 10.64 -2.05 12.23
CA ASN A 66 12.07 -1.87 12.49
C ASN A 66 12.91 -2.13 11.25
N TYR A 67 14.01 -1.38 11.13
CA TYR A 67 15.04 -1.53 10.10
C TYR A 67 16.39 -1.59 10.82
N PRO A 68 16.95 -2.78 11.05
CA PRO A 68 18.25 -2.92 11.68
C PRO A 68 19.36 -2.30 10.83
N LYS A 69 20.41 -1.80 11.47
CA LYS A 69 21.62 -1.30 10.81
C LYS A 69 22.14 -2.30 9.78
N GLY A 70 22.48 -1.80 8.59
CA GLY A 70 22.95 -2.61 7.48
C GLY A 70 21.84 -3.26 6.64
N SER A 71 20.58 -3.15 7.05
CA SER A 71 19.47 -3.71 6.29
C SER A 71 19.15 -2.89 5.04
N TYR A 72 18.85 -3.61 3.95
CA TYR A 72 18.28 -3.08 2.71
C TYR A 72 17.37 -4.14 2.08
N ALA A 73 17.23 -4.20 0.76
CA ALA A 73 16.37 -5.17 0.07
C ALA A 73 16.53 -6.59 0.63
N PRO A 74 15.48 -7.20 1.22
CA PRO A 74 15.60 -8.43 2.00
C PRO A 74 16.16 -9.65 1.27
N LYS A 75 16.07 -9.68 -0.08
CA LYS A 75 16.62 -10.77 -0.91
C LYS A 75 18.07 -10.54 -1.35
N ALA A 76 18.64 -9.36 -1.09
CA ALA A 76 19.98 -8.98 -1.51
C ALA A 76 20.91 -8.70 -0.31
N GLY A 77 20.35 -8.13 0.77
CA GLY A 77 21.12 -7.75 1.95
C GLY A 77 21.43 -8.89 2.90
N PRO A 78 22.56 -8.80 3.64
CA PRO A 78 22.92 -9.78 4.67
C PRO A 78 22.08 -9.63 5.95
N VAL A 79 21.40 -8.50 6.11
CA VAL A 79 20.54 -8.19 7.26
C VAL A 79 19.14 -7.93 6.75
N THR A 80 18.17 -8.71 7.23
CA THR A 80 16.75 -8.46 7.00
C THR A 80 16.30 -7.28 7.83
N GLY A 81 15.55 -6.36 7.22
CA GLY A 81 14.88 -5.27 7.91
C GLY A 81 13.64 -4.83 7.15
N GLY A 82 12.71 -4.23 7.87
CA GLY A 82 11.39 -3.93 7.36
C GLY A 82 10.48 -5.15 7.36
N THR A 83 9.38 -5.09 6.61
CA THR A 83 8.47 -6.24 6.47
C THR A 83 7.76 -6.25 5.12
N SER A 84 7.29 -7.41 4.71
CA SER A 84 6.45 -7.53 3.52
C SER A 84 5.40 -8.63 3.66
N PHE A 85 4.15 -8.28 3.36
CA PHE A 85 3.03 -9.21 3.25
C PHE A 85 1.96 -8.66 2.29
N TYR A 86 1.09 -9.56 1.83
CA TYR A 86 -0.05 -9.23 0.99
C TYR A 86 -1.33 -9.55 1.77
N ALA A 87 -2.35 -8.72 1.60
CA ALA A 87 -3.63 -8.86 2.26
C ALA A 87 -4.79 -8.60 1.30
N LYS A 88 -5.85 -9.41 1.45
CA LYS A 88 -7.06 -9.43 0.62
C LYS A 88 -8.30 -9.31 1.50
N PRO A 89 -8.54 -8.14 2.13
CA PRO A 89 -9.64 -7.97 3.09
C PRO A 89 -11.04 -8.25 2.51
N PHE A 90 -11.19 -8.22 1.19
CA PHE A 90 -12.45 -8.47 0.49
C PHE A 90 -12.57 -9.88 -0.12
N GLY A 91 -11.61 -10.77 0.14
CA GLY A 91 -11.62 -12.16 -0.36
C GLY A 91 -10.95 -12.36 -1.73
N ASP A 92 -10.91 -13.62 -2.17
CA ASP A 92 -10.24 -14.03 -3.41
C ASP A 92 -11.03 -13.69 -4.68
N ASP A 93 -12.36 -13.74 -4.61
CA ASP A 93 -13.24 -13.60 -5.77
C ASP A 93 -13.64 -12.15 -6.10
N ALA A 94 -13.04 -11.16 -5.42
CA ALA A 94 -13.41 -9.75 -5.50
C ALA A 94 -12.28 -8.87 -6.09
N PRO A 95 -12.03 -8.93 -7.41
CA PRO A 95 -11.23 -7.91 -8.07
C PRO A 95 -12.06 -6.62 -8.22
N PHE A 96 -11.42 -5.46 -8.16
CA PHE A 96 -12.08 -4.15 -8.23
C PHE A 96 -11.51 -3.28 -9.35
N GLU A 97 -12.38 -2.49 -9.99
CA GLU A 97 -11.99 -1.49 -10.99
C GLU A 97 -11.41 -0.24 -10.33
N LYS A 98 -11.91 0.08 -9.13
CA LYS A 98 -11.51 1.23 -8.35
C LYS A 98 -11.06 0.78 -6.98
N MET A 99 -9.90 1.24 -6.56
CA MET A 99 -9.41 0.98 -5.21
C MET A 99 -8.65 2.19 -4.69
N MET A 100 -8.82 2.45 -3.41
CA MET A 100 -8.10 3.47 -2.67
C MET A 100 -7.37 2.82 -1.51
N ILE A 101 -6.11 3.20 -1.31
CA ILE A 101 -5.38 2.93 -0.08
C ILE A 101 -5.14 4.25 0.63
N SER A 102 -5.37 4.22 1.94
CA SER A 102 -5.01 5.32 2.82
C SER A 102 -4.24 4.84 4.03
N TYR A 103 -3.27 5.61 4.48
CA TYR A 103 -2.56 5.38 5.73
C TYR A 103 -1.85 6.64 6.19
N ASP A 104 -1.55 6.70 7.49
CA ASP A 104 -0.60 7.68 8.00
C ASP A 104 0.75 6.99 8.17
N VAL A 105 1.81 7.66 7.75
CA VAL A 105 3.20 7.22 7.93
C VAL A 105 4.00 8.31 8.65
N ALA A 106 4.85 7.93 9.58
CA ALA A 106 5.77 8.84 10.25
C ALA A 106 7.19 8.27 10.26
N PHE A 107 8.14 9.13 9.95
CA PHE A 107 9.57 8.87 10.05
C PHE A 107 10.10 9.61 11.29
N PRO A 108 11.04 9.04 12.07
CA PRO A 108 11.59 9.70 13.24
C PRO A 108 12.37 10.97 12.87
N GLY A 109 12.53 11.88 13.85
CA GLY A 109 13.43 13.02 13.70
C GLY A 109 14.85 12.53 13.41
N GLY A 110 15.50 13.11 12.40
CA GLY A 110 16.84 12.69 11.98
C GLY A 110 16.90 11.36 11.22
N PHE A 111 15.78 10.87 10.67
CA PHE A 111 15.76 9.69 9.82
C PHE A 111 16.77 9.82 8.66
N ASP A 112 17.68 8.85 8.54
CA ASP A 112 18.61 8.77 7.42
C ASP A 112 17.92 8.14 6.22
N TRP A 113 17.62 8.96 5.22
CA TRP A 113 16.90 8.54 4.02
C TRP A 113 17.71 7.63 3.09
N VAL A 114 19.04 7.62 3.24
CA VAL A 114 20.00 6.94 2.37
C VAL A 114 19.70 7.24 0.89
N LEU A 115 19.30 6.27 0.08
CA LEU A 115 18.91 6.44 -1.33
C LEU A 115 17.41 6.17 -1.56
N GLY A 116 16.70 5.79 -0.50
CA GLY A 116 15.28 5.47 -0.55
C GLY A 116 14.91 4.07 -0.05
N GLY A 117 13.61 3.83 -0.01
CA GLY A 117 13.01 2.58 0.44
C GLY A 117 11.53 2.55 0.10
N LYS A 118 10.89 1.43 0.41
CA LYS A 118 9.56 1.06 -0.12
C LYS A 118 8.51 1.39 0.91
N LEU A 119 7.32 1.74 0.46
CA LEU A 119 6.15 2.00 1.30
C LEU A 119 4.96 1.19 0.79
N PRO A 120 3.96 0.95 1.66
CA PRO A 120 2.76 0.19 1.31
C PRO A 120 2.01 0.76 0.10
N GLY A 121 1.32 -0.12 -0.62
CA GLY A 121 0.46 0.24 -1.74
C GLY A 121 -0.47 -0.88 -2.16
N ILE A 122 -0.97 -0.83 -3.38
CA ILE A 122 -1.98 -1.77 -3.89
C ILE A 122 -1.34 -2.78 -4.85
N TYR A 123 -1.88 -3.99 -4.88
CA TYR A 123 -1.61 -4.96 -5.93
C TYR A 123 -2.90 -5.42 -6.62
N GLY A 124 -2.74 -5.96 -7.82
CA GLY A 124 -3.81 -6.61 -8.59
C GLY A 124 -3.28 -7.86 -9.30
N GLY A 125 -4.20 -8.74 -9.69
CA GLY A 125 -3.88 -10.04 -10.27
C GLY A 125 -3.12 -10.96 -9.31
N GLN A 126 -2.17 -11.74 -9.84
CA GLN A 126 -1.41 -12.70 -9.04
C GLN A 126 -0.49 -12.00 -8.02
N ALA A 127 -0.70 -12.27 -6.74
CA ALA A 127 0.17 -11.78 -5.66
C ALA A 127 1.61 -12.26 -5.83
N HIS A 128 2.58 -11.48 -5.35
CA HIS A 128 4.03 -11.75 -5.42
C HIS A 128 4.68 -11.82 -6.82
N SER A 129 3.91 -11.66 -7.90
CA SER A 129 4.44 -11.80 -9.27
C SER A 129 5.02 -10.51 -9.87
N CYS A 130 4.66 -9.32 -9.34
CA CYS A 130 5.05 -8.02 -9.91
C CYS A 130 5.94 -7.20 -8.96
N SER A 131 7.16 -7.69 -8.67
CA SER A 131 8.15 -6.98 -7.84
C SER A 131 9.56 -7.55 -8.01
N GLY A 132 10.58 -6.82 -7.55
CA GLY A 132 11.96 -7.32 -7.47
C GLY A 132 12.60 -7.66 -8.82
N GLY A 133 12.15 -7.00 -9.89
CA GLY A 133 12.58 -7.24 -11.27
C GLY A 133 11.61 -8.10 -12.09
N ASN A 134 10.62 -8.73 -11.46
CA ASN A 134 9.55 -9.42 -12.19
C ASN A 134 8.53 -8.41 -12.69
N GLN A 135 8.48 -8.22 -14.02
CA GLN A 135 7.65 -7.21 -14.68
C GLN A 135 6.18 -7.63 -14.81
N SER A 136 5.30 -6.63 -14.90
CA SER A 136 3.91 -6.84 -15.30
C SER A 136 3.84 -7.10 -16.81
N THR A 137 3.19 -8.19 -17.21
CA THR A 137 2.90 -8.52 -18.61
C THR A 137 1.55 -7.95 -19.05
N GLY A 138 0.74 -7.47 -18.10
CA GLY A 138 -0.54 -6.80 -18.33
C GLY A 138 -1.74 -7.73 -18.33
N ASP A 139 -1.51 -9.02 -18.15
CA ASP A 139 -2.49 -10.08 -17.92
C ASP A 139 -2.22 -10.87 -16.62
N ASN A 140 -1.04 -10.68 -16.01
CA ASN A 140 -0.59 -11.42 -14.82
C ASN A 140 -0.89 -10.69 -13.50
N CYS A 141 -0.40 -9.46 -13.35
CA CYS A 141 -0.45 -8.69 -12.11
C CYS A 141 -0.11 -7.21 -12.34
N LEU A 142 -0.31 -6.40 -11.29
CA LEU A 142 0.24 -5.05 -11.18
C LEU A 142 0.60 -4.76 -9.72
N THR A 143 1.54 -3.83 -9.48
CA THR A 143 1.73 -3.23 -8.15
C THR A 143 1.92 -1.71 -8.22
N MET A 144 1.32 -1.00 -7.27
CA MET A 144 1.36 0.45 -7.12
C MET A 144 1.76 0.78 -5.68
N ARG A 145 3.05 0.66 -5.38
CA ARG A 145 3.62 1.05 -4.09
C ARG A 145 4.04 2.50 -4.09
N LEU A 146 4.38 3.02 -2.92
CA LEU A 146 5.19 4.22 -2.82
C LEU A 146 6.65 3.87 -2.56
N MET A 147 7.53 4.83 -2.84
CA MET A 147 8.89 4.83 -2.31
C MET A 147 9.19 6.17 -1.66
N TRP A 148 9.94 6.15 -0.56
CA TRP A 148 10.70 7.32 -0.13
C TRP A 148 12.03 7.36 -0.89
N ARG A 149 12.60 8.56 -0.97
CA ARG A 149 13.87 8.91 -1.58
C ARG A 149 14.66 9.76 -0.60
N GLN A 150 15.83 10.22 -1.05
CA GLN A 150 16.65 11.19 -0.35
C GLN A 150 15.83 12.39 0.13
N ASP A 151 16.23 12.91 1.29
CA ASP A 151 15.69 14.14 1.88
C ASP A 151 14.17 14.14 2.06
N GLY A 152 13.56 12.97 2.24
CA GLY A 152 12.12 12.83 2.43
C GLY A 152 11.29 12.94 1.16
N GLY A 153 11.92 13.07 -0.01
CA GLY A 153 11.20 13.00 -1.28
C GLY A 153 10.51 11.65 -1.46
N GLY A 154 9.48 11.60 -2.29
CA GLY A 154 8.79 10.35 -2.59
C GLY A 154 8.35 10.23 -4.04
N GLU A 155 7.86 9.04 -4.38
CA GLU A 155 7.32 8.69 -5.70
C GLU A 155 6.30 7.56 -5.57
N VAL A 156 5.44 7.42 -6.58
CA VAL A 156 4.79 6.13 -6.83
C VAL A 156 5.77 5.23 -7.57
N TYR A 157 5.89 3.99 -7.12
CA TYR A 157 6.76 2.98 -7.70
C TYR A 157 5.91 1.82 -8.23
N ALA A 158 5.77 1.81 -9.56
CA ALA A 158 4.77 1.03 -10.27
C ALA A 158 5.38 -0.13 -11.06
N TYR A 159 4.79 -1.32 -10.94
CA TYR A 159 4.97 -2.42 -11.90
C TYR A 159 3.68 -2.52 -12.71
N ILE A 160 3.72 -1.98 -13.93
CA ILE A 160 2.62 -1.89 -14.89
C ILE A 160 3.16 -2.21 -16.30
N PRO A 161 2.32 -2.68 -17.23
CA PRO A 161 2.75 -3.26 -18.50
C PRO A 161 3.12 -2.21 -19.57
N VAL A 162 4.16 -1.42 -19.30
CA VAL A 162 4.62 -0.34 -20.20
C VAL A 162 6.00 -0.64 -20.79
N GLU A 163 6.09 -0.39 -22.09
CA GLU A 163 7.35 -0.38 -22.84
C GLU A 163 8.03 0.99 -22.68
N ASP A 164 9.37 1.00 -22.69
CA ASP A 164 10.15 2.20 -22.34
C ASP A 164 10.00 3.35 -23.35
N ASN A 165 9.60 3.07 -24.60
CA ASN A 165 9.35 4.09 -25.64
C ASN A 165 7.88 4.58 -25.67
N SER A 166 7.02 4.10 -24.77
CA SER A 166 5.61 4.47 -24.72
C SER A 166 5.39 5.95 -24.36
N ASP A 167 4.24 6.51 -24.74
CA ASP A 167 3.89 7.90 -24.38
C ASP A 167 3.79 8.09 -22.86
N PHE A 168 3.45 7.04 -22.12
CA PHE A 168 3.53 7.03 -20.66
C PHE A 168 4.96 7.33 -20.17
N CYS A 169 5.97 6.69 -20.76
CA CYS A 169 7.37 6.90 -20.41
C CYS A 169 7.97 8.21 -20.94
N LYS A 170 7.31 8.88 -21.90
CA LYS A 170 7.70 10.22 -22.38
C LYS A 170 7.19 11.35 -21.47
N ASN A 171 6.29 11.05 -20.54
CA ASN A 171 5.83 12.05 -19.58
C ASN A 171 7.02 12.49 -18.69
N PRO A 172 7.28 13.79 -18.52
CA PRO A 172 8.43 14.28 -17.76
C PRO A 172 8.41 13.91 -16.28
N ASN A 173 7.23 13.57 -15.73
CA ASN A 173 7.07 13.11 -14.35
C ASN A 173 7.23 11.58 -14.21
N VAL A 174 7.53 10.87 -15.29
CA VAL A 174 7.69 9.41 -15.30
C VAL A 174 9.14 9.04 -15.64
N GLN A 175 9.72 8.16 -14.85
CA GLN A 175 11.02 7.56 -15.13
C GLN A 175 10.83 6.06 -15.34
N CYS A 176 11.00 5.62 -16.58
CA CYS A 176 10.93 4.21 -16.93
C CYS A 176 12.31 3.55 -16.92
N ASN A 177 12.34 2.29 -16.51
CA ASN A 177 13.47 1.37 -16.66
C ASN A 177 12.92 -0.04 -16.86
N ASP A 178 13.51 -0.83 -17.75
CA ASP A 178 13.10 -2.20 -18.06
C ASP A 178 13.43 -3.23 -16.96
N GLN A 179 14.42 -2.92 -16.11
CA GLN A 179 14.89 -3.84 -15.07
C GLN A 179 13.99 -3.90 -13.83
N PHE A 180 13.34 -2.81 -13.46
CA PHE A 180 12.57 -2.68 -12.22
C PHE A 180 11.29 -1.86 -12.42
N GLY A 181 10.71 -1.35 -11.33
CA GLY A 181 9.46 -0.58 -11.38
C GLY A 181 9.69 0.81 -11.95
N LYS A 182 8.65 1.38 -12.54
CA LYS A 182 8.63 2.74 -13.09
C LYS A 182 8.35 3.74 -11.95
N SER A 183 9.10 4.84 -11.91
CA SER A 183 8.88 5.91 -10.93
C SER A 183 7.93 6.95 -11.51
N ILE A 184 6.87 7.30 -10.78
CA ILE A 184 5.90 8.32 -11.17
C ILE A 184 5.92 9.42 -10.11
N GLY A 185 6.12 10.67 -10.55
CA GLY A 185 6.11 11.86 -9.71
C GLY A 185 7.23 11.90 -8.68
N ARG A 186 8.43 11.41 -9.01
CA ARG A 186 9.58 11.50 -8.09
C ARG A 186 9.85 12.94 -7.69
N GLY A 187 9.83 13.20 -6.38
CA GLY A 187 10.02 14.52 -5.80
C GLY A 187 8.73 15.36 -5.72
N LEU A 188 7.60 14.85 -6.23
CA LEU A 188 6.29 15.51 -6.05
C LEU A 188 5.62 15.12 -4.71
N LEU A 189 6.06 14.02 -4.09
CA LEU A 189 5.66 13.65 -2.73
C LEU A 189 6.75 14.04 -1.74
N TYR A 190 6.36 14.39 -0.53
CA TYR A 190 7.29 14.74 0.56
C TYR A 190 6.81 14.15 1.89
N PHE A 191 7.75 13.56 2.63
CA PHE A 191 7.56 12.96 3.94
C PHE A 191 8.43 13.70 4.97
N PRO A 192 7.87 14.68 5.71
CA PRO A 192 8.61 15.35 6.77
C PRO A 192 8.99 14.36 7.89
N PRO A 193 10.26 14.38 8.37
CA PRO A 193 10.63 13.64 9.57
C PRO A 193 9.99 14.27 10.81
N GLY A 194 9.74 13.44 11.82
CA GLY A 194 9.19 13.85 13.12
C GLY A 194 7.68 14.13 13.14
N ALA A 195 6.95 13.85 12.05
CA ALA A 195 5.52 14.11 11.96
C ALA A 195 4.77 13.03 11.19
N TRP A 196 3.48 12.88 11.49
CA TRP A 196 2.56 12.04 10.72
C TRP A 196 2.25 12.68 9.37
N THR A 197 2.34 11.88 8.31
CA THR A 197 1.95 12.24 6.94
C THR A 197 0.84 11.31 6.48
N ARG A 198 -0.33 11.88 6.19
CA ARG A 198 -1.45 11.15 5.59
C ARG A 198 -1.18 10.96 4.11
N VAL A 199 -1.27 9.72 3.65
CA VAL A 199 -1.19 9.32 2.25
C VAL A 199 -2.55 8.78 1.83
N ASP A 200 -3.03 9.23 0.68
CA ASP A 200 -4.19 8.68 0.00
C ASP A 200 -3.84 8.44 -1.48
N MET A 201 -3.94 7.18 -1.95
CA MET A 201 -3.79 6.86 -3.38
C MET A 201 -5.13 6.35 -3.90
N VAL A 202 -5.71 7.05 -4.88
CA VAL A 202 -6.96 6.71 -5.54
C VAL A 202 -6.66 6.23 -6.94
N MET A 203 -7.11 5.02 -7.27
CA MET A 203 -6.81 4.38 -8.55
C MET A 203 -8.05 3.84 -9.22
N GLN A 204 -8.10 3.98 -10.55
CA GLN A 204 -9.11 3.38 -11.41
C GLN A 204 -8.41 2.71 -12.59
N LEU A 205 -8.75 1.43 -12.85
CA LEU A 205 -8.23 0.70 -14.00
C LEU A 205 -8.51 1.44 -15.31
N ASN A 206 -7.62 1.25 -16.27
CA ASN A 206 -7.90 1.60 -17.65
C ASN A 206 -8.97 0.65 -18.22
N GLU A 207 -9.92 1.24 -18.96
CA GLU A 207 -11.03 0.52 -19.58
C GLU A 207 -11.50 1.25 -20.85
N PRO A 208 -11.71 0.58 -22.00
CA PRO A 208 -11.40 -0.82 -22.30
C PRO A 208 -9.98 -1.27 -21.96
N ALA A 209 -9.80 -2.52 -21.53
CA ALA A 209 -8.47 -3.06 -21.25
C ALA A 209 -7.56 -2.90 -22.49
N GLY A 210 -6.31 -2.51 -22.24
CA GLY A 210 -5.34 -2.13 -23.27
C GLY A 210 -5.28 -0.64 -23.59
N TYR A 211 -6.20 0.18 -23.06
CA TYR A 211 -6.16 1.63 -23.24
C TYR A 211 -5.26 2.30 -22.20
N ASN A 212 -4.79 3.51 -22.47
CA ASN A 212 -3.99 4.29 -21.53
C ASN A 212 -4.88 5.39 -20.91
N ASN A 213 -5.94 5.01 -20.21
CA ASN A 213 -6.92 5.93 -19.63
C ASN A 213 -7.23 5.66 -18.13
N GLY A 214 -6.39 4.90 -17.45
CA GLY A 214 -6.52 4.65 -16.01
C GLY A 214 -6.18 5.90 -15.19
N ILE A 215 -6.81 6.03 -14.03
CA ILE A 215 -6.65 7.17 -13.12
C ILE A 215 -5.71 6.79 -11.98
N LEU A 216 -4.78 7.68 -11.67
CA LEU A 216 -4.01 7.74 -10.44
C LEU A 216 -4.05 9.16 -9.89
N ASP A 217 -4.66 9.32 -8.73
CA ASP A 217 -4.52 10.51 -7.90
C ASP A 217 -3.80 10.14 -6.60
N VAL A 218 -2.82 10.95 -6.19
CA VAL A 218 -2.14 10.80 -4.90
C VAL A 218 -2.25 12.10 -4.12
N TYR A 219 -2.69 11.99 -2.87
CA TYR A 219 -2.79 13.10 -1.94
C TYR A 219 -1.83 12.90 -0.77
N ILE A 220 -1.19 14.00 -0.36
CA ILE A 220 -0.37 14.09 0.84
C ILE A 220 -1.02 15.12 1.76
N ASN A 221 -1.42 14.71 2.96
CA ASN A 221 -2.14 15.57 3.92
C ASN A 221 -3.38 16.26 3.29
N GLY A 222 -4.12 15.52 2.46
CA GLY A 222 -5.32 16.02 1.76
C GLY A 222 -5.04 16.90 0.53
N LEU A 223 -3.78 17.24 0.23
CA LEU A 223 -3.40 18.01 -0.94
C LEU A 223 -3.03 17.09 -2.11
N LYS A 224 -3.66 17.28 -3.28
CA LYS A 224 -3.38 16.48 -4.49
C LYS A 224 -1.98 16.80 -5.01
N ALA A 225 -1.08 15.83 -4.94
CA ALA A 225 0.32 15.94 -5.34
C ALA A 225 0.60 15.33 -6.72
N ILE A 226 -0.09 14.23 -7.06
CA ILE A 226 -0.02 13.58 -8.36
C ILE A 226 -1.43 13.44 -8.91
N SER A 227 -1.61 13.73 -10.21
CA SER A 227 -2.83 13.45 -10.95
C SER A 227 -2.47 13.00 -12.36
N MET A 228 -2.84 11.77 -12.71
CA MET A 228 -2.63 11.20 -14.03
C MET A 228 -3.86 10.41 -14.45
N ASN A 229 -4.29 10.60 -15.68
CA ASN A 229 -5.42 9.89 -16.28
C ASN A 229 -5.00 9.04 -17.49
N THR A 230 -3.71 8.70 -17.55
CA THR A 230 -3.12 7.96 -18.67
C THR A 230 -2.44 6.66 -18.21
N ILE A 231 -2.84 6.11 -17.07
CA ILE A 231 -2.17 4.93 -16.50
C ILE A 231 -2.64 3.64 -17.20
N PRO A 232 -1.74 2.86 -17.81
CA PRO A 232 -2.07 1.58 -18.41
C PRO A 232 -1.91 0.43 -17.41
N TYR A 233 -2.86 0.28 -16.49
CA TYR A 233 -2.82 -0.76 -15.45
C TYR A 233 -2.83 -2.19 -16.00
N ARG A 234 -3.54 -2.43 -17.11
CA ARG A 234 -3.72 -3.76 -17.71
C ARG A 234 -3.77 -3.74 -19.24
N LYS A 235 -3.27 -4.81 -19.87
CA LYS A 235 -3.39 -5.04 -21.33
C LYS A 235 -4.62 -5.88 -21.67
N THR A 236 -5.07 -6.73 -20.75
CA THR A 236 -6.25 -7.59 -20.93
C THR A 236 -7.24 -7.41 -19.78
N GLY A 237 -8.47 -7.90 -19.95
CA GLY A 237 -9.50 -7.90 -18.92
C GLY A 237 -9.22 -8.84 -17.74
N MET A 238 -8.07 -9.50 -17.67
CA MET A 238 -7.76 -10.54 -16.68
C MET A 238 -7.25 -10.01 -15.34
N VAL A 239 -6.95 -8.72 -15.24
CA VAL A 239 -6.36 -8.11 -14.03
C VAL A 239 -7.31 -7.08 -13.45
N GLY A 240 -7.60 -7.17 -12.14
CA GLY A 240 -8.22 -6.12 -11.35
C GLY A 240 -7.47 -5.87 -10.04
N PHE A 241 -7.77 -4.77 -9.34
CA PHE A 241 -7.18 -4.50 -8.04
C PHE A 241 -7.68 -5.51 -7.01
N GLN A 242 -6.77 -6.13 -6.26
CA GLN A 242 -7.11 -7.23 -5.35
C GLN A 242 -6.97 -6.83 -3.88
N GLY A 243 -5.95 -6.03 -3.53
CA GLY A 243 -5.77 -5.63 -2.14
C GLY A 243 -4.45 -4.95 -1.85
N LEU A 244 -4.03 -5.11 -0.60
CA LEU A 244 -2.88 -4.45 0.00
C LEU A 244 -1.60 -5.23 -0.27
N MET A 245 -0.58 -4.55 -0.76
CA MET A 245 0.81 -4.96 -0.66
C MET A 245 1.47 -4.08 0.42
N PHE A 246 1.50 -4.57 1.65
CA PHE A 246 2.27 -3.91 2.70
C PHE A 246 3.72 -4.34 2.55
N SER A 247 4.57 -3.45 2.06
CA SER A 247 5.96 -3.76 1.75
C SER A 247 6.81 -2.54 2.05
N THR A 248 7.62 -2.64 3.09
CA THR A 248 8.46 -1.53 3.55
C THR A 248 9.84 -2.03 3.94
N PHE A 249 10.87 -1.43 3.36
CA PHE A 249 12.29 -1.77 3.55
C PHE A 249 13.14 -0.69 2.88
N PHE A 250 14.31 -0.38 3.45
CA PHE A 250 15.36 0.35 2.75
C PHE A 250 15.76 -0.41 1.49
N GLY A 251 15.91 0.23 0.34
CA GLY A 251 16.37 -0.57 -0.79
C GLY A 251 16.31 0.03 -2.16
N GLY A 252 16.45 -0.89 -3.11
CA GLY A 252 17.56 -0.90 -4.04
C GLY A 252 18.37 -2.15 -3.70
N ASN A 253 19.01 -2.79 -4.67
CA ASN A 253 19.60 -4.12 -4.54
C ASN A 253 21.10 -4.10 -4.24
N THR A 254 21.63 -2.97 -3.77
CA THR A 254 23.06 -2.79 -3.51
C THR A 254 23.32 -2.22 -2.10
N PRO A 255 24.52 -2.42 -1.53
CA PRO A 255 24.84 -1.99 -0.17
C PRO A 255 24.70 -0.48 0.09
N GLN A 256 24.75 0.37 -0.93
CA GLN A 256 24.56 1.83 -0.79
C GLN A 256 23.15 2.21 -0.33
N TYR A 257 22.20 1.28 -0.35
CA TYR A 257 20.86 1.49 0.20
C TYR A 257 20.72 1.09 1.67
N ALA A 258 21.76 0.53 2.28
CA ALA A 258 21.70 0.05 3.65
C ALA A 258 21.56 1.21 4.66
N THR A 259 20.63 1.08 5.60
CA THR A 259 20.55 2.04 6.71
C THR A 259 21.82 1.98 7.57
N PRO A 260 22.45 3.12 7.92
CA PRO A 260 23.68 3.12 8.73
C PRO A 260 23.41 2.95 10.23
N VAL A 261 22.15 3.01 10.64
CA VAL A 261 21.69 2.94 12.04
C VAL A 261 20.48 2.03 12.17
N ASP A 262 20.23 1.54 13.38
CA ASP A 262 18.93 0.95 13.72
C ASP A 262 17.89 2.07 13.72
N THR A 263 16.78 1.87 13.01
CA THR A 263 15.70 2.86 12.93
C THR A 263 14.35 2.19 12.76
N SER A 264 13.28 2.97 12.79
CA SER A 264 11.92 2.49 12.64
C SER A 264 11.07 3.48 11.85
N VAL A 265 9.99 2.98 11.24
CA VAL A 265 8.96 3.77 10.56
C VAL A 265 7.62 3.34 11.13
N PHE A 266 6.75 4.32 11.36
CA PHE A 266 5.50 4.13 12.06
C PHE A 266 4.33 4.27 11.10
N PHE A 267 3.31 3.44 11.28
CA PHE A 267 2.11 3.38 10.45
C PHE A 267 0.87 3.33 11.33
N ARG A 268 -0.17 4.06 10.94
CA ARG A 268 -1.51 3.97 11.54
C ARG A 268 -2.59 4.25 10.50
N ASN A 269 -3.85 4.03 10.87
CA ASN A 269 -5.01 4.35 10.03
C ASN A 269 -4.94 3.72 8.62
N VAL A 270 -4.38 2.51 8.50
CA VAL A 270 -4.32 1.78 7.23
C VAL A 270 -5.72 1.32 6.85
N GLN A 271 -6.19 1.81 5.71
CA GLN A 271 -7.52 1.57 5.20
C GLN A 271 -7.45 1.23 3.71
N LEU A 272 -8.28 0.28 3.29
CA LEU A 272 -8.58 0.05 1.89
C LEU A 272 -10.06 0.35 1.65
N SER A 273 -10.33 1.07 0.59
CA SER A 273 -11.68 1.33 0.10
C SER A 273 -11.78 0.88 -1.34
N VAL A 274 -12.93 0.34 -1.71
CA VAL A 274 -13.17 -0.24 -3.03
C VAL A 274 -14.40 0.41 -3.65
N GLY A 275 -14.36 0.56 -4.97
CA GLY A 275 -15.54 0.94 -5.76
C GLY A 275 -16.11 -0.26 -6.48
N GLU A 276 -16.51 -0.05 -7.73
CA GLU A 276 -17.11 -1.09 -8.57
C GLU A 276 -16.22 -2.35 -8.69
N PRO A 277 -16.81 -3.55 -8.56
CA PRO A 277 -16.12 -4.80 -8.89
C PRO A 277 -15.64 -4.80 -10.35
N ALA A 278 -14.44 -5.32 -10.59
CA ALA A 278 -13.92 -5.51 -11.95
C ALA A 278 -14.59 -6.71 -12.60
N ARG A 279 -15.15 -6.51 -13.79
CA ARG A 279 -15.52 -7.62 -14.66
C ARG A 279 -14.25 -8.16 -15.31
N LEU A 280 -13.93 -9.43 -15.04
CA LEU A 280 -12.81 -10.11 -15.67
C LEU A 280 -13.23 -10.82 -16.96
N TYR A 281 -12.45 -10.63 -18.01
CA TYR A 281 -12.71 -11.20 -19.34
C TYR A 281 -11.41 -11.49 -20.10
N GLU A 282 -11.44 -12.51 -20.95
CA GLU A 282 -10.32 -12.84 -21.83
C GLU A 282 -10.13 -11.77 -22.91
N GLY A 283 -8.87 -11.44 -23.21
CA GLY A 283 -8.51 -10.52 -24.30
C GLY A 283 -8.56 -9.04 -23.93
N ASN A 284 -8.49 -8.20 -24.95
CA ASN A 284 -8.59 -6.73 -24.87
C ASN A 284 -9.98 -6.25 -25.32
N GLY A 285 -10.27 -4.96 -25.15
CA GLY A 285 -11.42 -4.35 -25.86
C GLY A 285 -12.74 -4.21 -25.10
N GLY A 286 -12.73 -4.32 -23.77
CA GLY A 286 -13.82 -3.80 -22.95
C GLY A 286 -14.62 -4.87 -22.22
N SER A 287 -15.09 -4.57 -21.01
CA SER A 287 -16.02 -5.40 -20.22
C SER A 287 -17.32 -5.67 -20.98
N ALA A 288 -17.65 -4.84 -21.98
CA ALA A 288 -18.81 -5.01 -22.87
C ALA A 288 -18.51 -5.85 -24.13
N ALA A 289 -17.26 -6.11 -24.46
CA ALA A 289 -16.91 -6.99 -25.58
C ALA A 289 -17.26 -8.43 -25.20
N GLY A 290 -17.84 -9.18 -26.15
CA GLY A 290 -18.37 -10.53 -25.96
C GLY A 290 -17.36 -11.64 -25.65
N GLY A 291 -16.23 -11.32 -25.01
CA GLY A 291 -15.27 -12.30 -24.50
C GLY A 291 -15.89 -13.17 -23.41
N LYS A 292 -15.34 -14.38 -23.23
CA LYS A 292 -15.77 -15.27 -22.16
C LYS A 292 -15.49 -14.60 -20.80
N ILE A 293 -16.54 -14.44 -20.00
CA ILE A 293 -16.43 -13.95 -18.63
C ILE A 293 -15.77 -15.05 -17.80
N VAL A 294 -14.64 -14.73 -17.16
CA VAL A 294 -13.89 -15.72 -16.37
C VAL A 294 -14.23 -15.60 -14.87
N GLY A 295 -14.81 -14.48 -14.45
CA GLY A 295 -15.26 -14.29 -13.06
C GLY A 295 -16.24 -13.14 -12.94
N SER A 296 -17.49 -13.45 -12.61
CA SER A 296 -18.45 -12.49 -12.08
C SER A 296 -19.39 -13.23 -11.12
N ARG A 297 -19.15 -13.11 -9.81
CA ARG A 297 -20.23 -13.34 -8.85
C ARG A 297 -20.44 -12.04 -8.11
N PHE A 298 -21.64 -11.48 -8.31
CA PHE A 298 -22.14 -10.32 -7.60
C PHE A 298 -21.89 -10.48 -6.10
N VAL A 299 -21.17 -9.55 -5.50
CA VAL A 299 -21.18 -9.37 -4.05
C VAL A 299 -22.60 -8.90 -3.73
N SER A 300 -23.41 -9.79 -3.17
CA SER A 300 -24.72 -9.45 -2.64
C SER A 300 -24.55 -8.29 -1.66
N GLU A 301 -25.35 -7.23 -1.84
CA GLU A 301 -25.31 -5.99 -1.10
C GLU A 301 -25.09 -6.19 0.41
N THR A 302 -24.03 -5.60 0.95
CA THR A 302 -24.03 -5.10 2.32
C THR A 302 -23.24 -3.79 2.32
N ILE A 303 -23.87 -2.75 1.76
CA ILE A 303 -23.46 -1.37 1.97
C ILE A 303 -23.81 -1.04 3.42
N VAL A 304 -22.82 -0.99 4.30
CA VAL A 304 -22.99 -0.39 5.63
C VAL A 304 -23.02 1.13 5.45
N PHE A 305 -24.21 1.68 5.24
CA PHE A 305 -24.46 3.11 5.40
C PHE A 305 -24.21 3.49 6.85
N SER A 306 -23.14 4.24 7.12
CA SER A 306 -23.01 4.99 8.37
C SER A 306 -23.65 6.36 8.15
N LEU A 307 -24.98 6.44 8.32
CA LEU A 307 -25.69 7.73 8.41
C LEU A 307 -25.55 8.25 9.85
N PHE A 308 -24.74 9.29 10.06
CA PHE A 308 -24.83 10.10 11.27
C PHE A 308 -26.04 11.03 11.13
N ALA A 309 -27.17 10.65 11.72
CA ALA A 309 -28.25 11.59 11.99
C ALA A 309 -27.85 12.48 13.18
N VAL A 310 -27.52 13.74 12.90
CA VAL A 310 -27.43 14.78 13.92
C VAL A 310 -28.85 15.19 14.29
N LEU A 311 -29.29 14.80 15.48
CA LEU A 311 -30.55 15.27 16.07
C LEU A 311 -30.35 16.72 16.53
N LEU A 312 -30.84 17.68 15.75
CA LEU A 312 -31.05 19.06 16.21
C LEU A 312 -32.38 19.10 16.95
N GLY A 313 -32.33 19.05 18.29
CA GLY A 313 -33.46 19.41 19.13
C GLY A 313 -33.67 20.92 19.09
N MET A 314 -34.71 21.39 18.41
CA MET A 314 -35.25 22.73 18.60
C MET A 314 -36.49 22.64 19.49
N PHE A 315 -36.35 23.24 20.67
CA PHE A 315 -37.46 23.64 21.54
C PHE A 315 -38.36 24.63 20.82
N PHE A 316 -39.67 24.39 20.79
CA PHE A 316 -40.72 25.42 20.84
C PHE A 316 -42.06 24.82 21.28
N SER A 317 -42.36 24.93 22.57
CA SER A 317 -43.60 25.44 23.19
C SER A 317 -43.64 25.04 24.66
#